data_AF-A0A5P2AW81-F1
#
_entry.id   AF-A0A5P2AW81-F1
#
_cell.length_a   1.000
_cell.length_b   1.000
_cell.length_c   1.000
_cell.angle_alpha   90.00
_cell.angle_beta   90.00
_cell.angle_gamma   90.00
#
_symmetry.space_group_name_H-M   'P 1'
#
loop_
_entity.id
_entity.type
_entity.pdbx_description
1 polymer ?
#
loop_
_entity_poly.entity_id
_entity_poly.type
_entity_poly.pdbx_seq_one_letter_code
_entity_poly.pdbx_strand_id
1 'polypeptide(L)' 'MKTTTGAIEATQEAVTELRAALARAGITLPSLGLDVVTLAADPPRPLVELGCCTAETARLIAAALLPGEENRT' A
#
# COMPACT_ATOMS: atom_id res chain seq x y z
N MET A 1 -4.53 26.92 5.06
CA MET A 1 -4.40 25.58 5.69
C MET A 1 -4.78 24.55 4.64
N LYS A 2 -3.83 24.13 3.82
CA LYS A 2 -4.06 23.27 2.63
C LYS A 2 -3.11 22.08 2.71
N THR A 3 -3.21 21.29 3.77
CA THR A 3 -2.16 20.30 4.09
C THR A 3 -2.69 18.95 4.54
N THR A 4 -3.81 18.91 5.27
CA THR A 4 -4.34 17.66 5.83
C THR A 4 -5.20 16.87 4.85
N THR A 5 -6.18 17.49 4.21
CA THR A 5 -7.04 16.83 3.21
C THR A 5 -6.23 16.28 2.04
N GLY A 6 -5.26 17.05 1.53
CA GLY A 6 -4.39 16.60 0.45
C GLY A 6 -3.48 15.43 0.84
N ALA A 7 -3.05 15.34 2.11
CA ALA A 7 -2.29 14.18 2.57
C ALA A 7 -3.16 12.92 2.64
N ILE A 8 -4.43 13.04 3.05
CA ILE A 8 -5.38 11.91 3.09
C ILE A 8 -5.68 11.42 1.67
N GLU A 9 -5.94 12.34 0.74
CA GLU A 9 -6.18 12.02 -0.67
C GLU A 9 -4.97 11.32 -1.30
N ALA A 10 -3.76 11.84 -1.09
CA ALA A 10 -2.53 11.23 -1.61
C ALA A 10 -2.29 9.82 -1.04
N THR A 11 -2.51 9.60 0.26
CA THR A 11 -2.38 8.26 0.84
C THR A 11 -3.45 7.31 0.30
N GLN A 12 -4.68 7.79 0.08
CA GLN A 12 -5.76 6.98 -0.51
C GLN A 12 -5.48 6.61 -1.99
N GLU A 13 -4.87 7.50 -2.74
CA GLU A 13 -4.40 7.23 -4.11
C GLU A 13 -3.32 6.14 -4.09
N ALA A 14 -2.33 6.25 -3.20
CA ALA A 14 -1.30 5.23 -3.02
C ALA A 14 -1.87 3.85 -2.64
N VAL A 15 -2.91 3.79 -1.80
CA VAL A 15 -3.64 2.54 -1.49
C VAL A 15 -4.26 1.93 -2.76
N THR A 16 -4.83 2.76 -3.61
CA THR A 16 -5.49 2.33 -4.85
C THR A 16 -4.49 1.78 -5.85
N GLU A 17 -3.37 2.50 -6.05
CA GLU A 17 -2.27 2.06 -6.90
C GLU A 17 -1.66 0.74 -6.42
N LEU A 18 -1.37 0.63 -5.13
CA LEU A 18 -0.81 -0.58 -4.54
C LEU A 18 -1.78 -1.76 -4.68
N ARG A 19 -3.08 -1.54 -4.47
CA ARG A 19 -4.10 -2.58 -4.67
C ARG A 19 -4.11 -3.07 -6.12
N ALA A 20 -4.08 -2.16 -7.09
CA ALA A 20 -4.04 -2.52 -8.51
C ALA A 20 -2.77 -3.28 -8.87
N ALA A 21 -1.61 -2.87 -8.34
CA ALA A 21 -0.34 -3.55 -8.55
C ALA A 21 -0.34 -4.99 -7.98
N LEU A 22 -0.83 -5.17 -6.75
CA LEU A 22 -0.96 -6.49 -6.13
C LEU A 22 -1.94 -7.39 -6.89
N ALA A 23 -3.08 -6.84 -7.33
CA ALA A 23 -4.08 -7.58 -8.10
C ALA A 23 -3.52 -8.09 -9.44
N ARG A 24 -2.69 -7.29 -10.12
CA ARG A 24 -1.97 -7.71 -11.34
C ARG A 24 -1.01 -8.89 -11.09
N ALA A 25 -0.48 -9.01 -9.87
CA ALA A 25 0.34 -10.14 -9.45
C ALA A 25 -0.47 -11.31 -8.87
N GLY A 26 -1.81 -11.26 -8.93
CA GLY A 26 -2.70 -12.28 -8.36
C GLY A 26 -2.82 -12.26 -6.84
N ILE A 27 -2.37 -11.18 -6.19
CA ILE A 27 -2.32 -11.04 -4.74
C ILE A 27 -3.47 -10.16 -4.27
N THR A 28 -4.21 -10.61 -3.25
CA THR A 28 -5.23 -9.80 -2.57
C THR A 28 -4.88 -9.63 -1.11
N LEU A 29 -4.82 -8.38 -0.64
CA LEU A 29 -4.71 -8.03 0.77
C LEU A 29 -6.01 -7.34 1.20
N PRO A 30 -6.94 -8.08 1.86
CA PRO A 30 -8.26 -7.54 2.21
C PRO A 30 -8.17 -6.43 3.25
N SER A 31 -7.13 -6.43 4.08
CA SER A 31 -6.85 -5.40 5.08
C SER A 31 -6.15 -4.16 4.53
N LEU A 32 -5.71 -4.16 3.26
CA LEU A 32 -4.99 -3.02 2.69
C LEU A 32 -5.88 -1.77 2.69
N GLY A 33 -5.42 -0.68 3.29
CA GLY A 33 -6.22 0.54 3.45
C GLY A 33 -5.43 1.70 4.06
N LEU A 34 -6.15 2.70 4.57
CA LEU A 34 -5.58 3.71 5.46
C LEU A 34 -5.51 3.16 6.88
N ASP A 35 -4.42 3.46 7.58
CA ASP A 35 -4.37 3.21 9.02
C ASP A 35 -5.31 4.18 9.75
N VAL A 36 -6.30 3.62 10.42
CA VAL A 36 -7.37 4.37 11.08
C VAL A 36 -6.85 5.17 12.29
N VAL A 37 -5.79 4.70 12.95
CA VAL A 37 -5.23 5.36 14.14
C VAL A 37 -4.56 6.67 13.75
N THR A 38 -3.72 6.64 12.70
CA THR A 38 -3.01 7.81 12.20
C THR A 38 -3.92 8.77 11.44
N LEU A 39 -5.00 8.26 10.84
CA LEU A 39 -6.05 9.09 10.25
C LEU A 39 -6.82 9.90 11.31
N ALA A 40 -7.07 9.31 12.49
CA ALA A 40 -7.80 9.94 13.59
C ALA A 40 -6.94 10.86 14.47
N ALA A 41 -5.62 10.92 14.25
CA ALA A 41 -4.70 11.77 15.00
C ALA A 41 -4.90 13.27 14.69
N ASP A 42 -4.47 14.15 15.60
CA ASP A 42 -4.45 15.61 15.38
C ASP A 42 -3.04 16.20 15.57
N PRO A 43 -2.40 16.73 14.51
CA PRO A 43 -2.89 16.74 13.12
C PRO A 43 -2.82 15.33 12.48
N PRO A 44 -3.71 15.01 11.52
CA PRO A 44 -3.70 13.71 10.85
C PRO A 44 -2.39 13.43 10.12
N ARG A 45 -1.92 12.19 10.20
CA ARG A 45 -0.70 11.71 9.52
C ARG A 45 -0.96 10.37 8.80
N PRO A 46 -1.85 10.35 7.79
CA PRO A 46 -2.38 9.12 7.21
C PRO A 46 -1.27 8.19 6.70
N LEU A 47 -1.19 6.99 7.26
CA LEU A 47 -0.32 5.92 6.78
C LEU A 47 -1.13 4.88 5.98
N VAL A 48 -0.44 4.11 5.17
CA VAL A 48 -1.01 2.92 4.50
C VAL A 48 -0.93 1.74 5.46
N GLU A 49 -2.09 1.18 5.79
CA GLU A 49 -2.19 -0.09 6.53
C GLU A 49 -2.01 -1.25 5.55
N LEU A 50 -0.93 -2.02 5.70
CA LEU A 50 -0.61 -3.18 4.84
C LEU A 50 -1.26 -4.48 5.34
N GLY A 51 -1.55 -4.56 6.65
CA GLY A 51 -2.05 -5.74 7.35
C GLY A 51 -1.06 -6.91 7.45
N CYS A 52 -1.51 -8.00 8.07
CA CYS A 52 -0.74 -9.24 8.16
C CYS A 52 -1.06 -10.16 6.98
N CYS A 53 -0.04 -10.76 6.37
CA CYS A 53 -0.20 -11.74 5.30
C CYS A 53 0.41 -13.09 5.71
N THR A 54 -0.01 -14.18 5.04
CA THR A 54 0.57 -15.50 5.27
C THR A 54 1.99 -15.58 4.69
N ALA A 55 2.78 -16.56 5.11
CA ALA A 55 4.11 -16.78 4.55
C ALA A 55 4.09 -17.04 3.03
N GLU A 56 3.02 -17.64 2.51
CA GLU A 56 2.82 -17.84 1.07
C GLU A 56 2.62 -16.51 0.35
N THR A 57 1.69 -15.67 0.84
CA THR A 57 1.45 -14.34 0.29
C THR A 57 2.69 -13.46 0.37
N ALA A 58 3.44 -13.50 1.48
CA ALA A 58 4.70 -12.77 1.62
C ALA A 58 5.73 -13.15 0.54
N ARG A 59 5.85 -14.45 0.22
CA ARG A 59 6.73 -14.91 -0.87
C ARG A 59 6.26 -14.44 -2.25
N LEU A 60 4.95 -14.45 -2.51
CA LEU A 60 4.40 -13.92 -3.76
C LEU A 60 4.68 -12.43 -3.91
N ILE A 61 4.51 -11.64 -2.84
CA ILE A 61 4.85 -10.21 -2.83
C ILE A 61 6.34 -10.04 -3.14
N ALA A 62 7.22 -10.78 -2.46
CA ALA A 62 8.65 -10.70 -2.69
C ALA A 62 9.01 -11.02 -4.16
N ALA A 63 8.43 -12.09 -4.72
CA ALA A 63 8.65 -12.48 -6.11
C ALA A 63 8.16 -11.40 -7.11
N ALA A 64 7.09 -10.67 -6.79
CA ALA A 64 6.57 -9.60 -7.63
C ALA A 64 7.41 -8.29 -7.56
N LEU A 65 8.14 -8.07 -6.47
CA LEU A 65 8.98 -6.88 -6.26
C LEU A 65 10.42 -7.07 -6.73
N LEU A 66 10.91 -8.32 -6.75
CA LEU A 66 12.23 -8.59 -7.30
C LEU A 66 12.22 -8.22 -8.78
N PRO A 67 13.21 -7.43 -9.26
CA PRO A 67 13.29 -7.11 -10.66
C PRO A 67 13.31 -8.43 -11.44
N GLY A 68 12.46 -8.54 -12.47
CA GLY A 68 12.81 -9.44 -13.56
C GLY A 68 14.21 -9.03 -14.02
N GLU A 69 15.08 -10.00 -14.31
CA GLU A 69 16.44 -9.77 -14.83
C GLU A 69 16.39 -9.10 -16.23
N GLU A 70 15.72 -7.96 -16.37
CA GLU A 70 15.41 -7.27 -17.62
C GLU A 70 15.30 -5.75 -17.40
N ASN A 71 16.15 -5.19 -16.52
CA ASN A 71 16.40 -3.73 -16.50
C ASN A 71 17.76 -3.37 -15.86
N ARG A 72 18.80 -4.17 -16.12
CA ARG A 72 20.20 -3.76 -15.89
C ARG A 72 20.88 -3.57 -17.25
N THR A 73 20.53 -2.49 -17.94
CA THR A 73 21.30 -1.91 -19.04
C THR A 73 21.28 -0.41 -18.91
#